data_AF-J4KFE5-F1
#
_entry.id   AF-J4KFE5-F1
#
_cell.length_a   1.000
_cell.length_b   1.000
_cell.length_c   1.000
_cell.angle_alpha   90.00
_cell.angle_beta   90.00
_cell.angle_gamma   90.00
#
_symmetry.space_group_name_H-M   'P 1'
#
loop_
_entity.id
_entity.type
_entity.pdbx_description
1 polymer ?
#
loop_
_entity_poly.entity_id
_entity_poly.type
_entity_poly.pdbx_seq_one_letter_code
_entity_poly.pdbx_strand_id
1 'polypeptide(L)'
;MICKECGEKISGLTRICPHCGGRALIDDELETWSFIADTAAKHRMNMPDAVVPNTPTDVPADLNAQIEGLERLKEYFTRHSNLYQVVEDLESMEGGKRRPSIGLWALGGGLAAALIYLPLSPFLPHFVWTYFFVVWGAVTTVGYLRAARKYERRKAEHELFRRLAENELCVMYNSCPDCFLPLAWTMPPRITRIIDALRMGEAYSVQEFLVRGV
;
A
#
# COMPACT_ATOMS: atom_id res chain seq x y z
N MET A 1 1.19 -3.54 18.29
CA MET A 1 2.28 -4.50 17.99
C MET A 1 3.19 -4.57 19.21
N ILE A 2 3.87 -5.68 19.48
CA ILE A 2 4.79 -5.77 20.62
C ILE A 2 6.22 -5.96 20.10
N CYS A 3 7.15 -5.19 20.65
CA CYS A 3 8.57 -5.27 20.35
C CYS A 3 9.16 -6.60 20.86
N LYS A 4 9.81 -7.42 20.01
CA LYS A 4 10.42 -8.70 20.45
C LYS A 4 11.58 -8.50 21.43
N GLU A 5 12.35 -7.44 21.24
CA GLU A 5 13.55 -7.21 22.05
C GLU A 5 13.23 -6.52 23.38
N CYS A 6 12.15 -5.74 23.44
CA CYS A 6 11.86 -4.86 24.56
C CYS A 6 10.49 -5.08 25.21
N GLY A 7 9.60 -5.89 24.63
CA GLY A 7 8.28 -6.19 25.19
C GLY A 7 7.28 -5.03 25.21
N GLU A 8 7.70 -3.84 24.77
CA GLU A 8 6.87 -2.63 24.78
C GLU A 8 5.72 -2.72 23.77
N LYS A 9 4.53 -2.25 24.19
CA LYS A 9 3.35 -2.17 23.33
C LYS A 9 3.48 -0.93 22.42
N ILE A 10 3.77 -1.16 21.15
CA ILE A 10 3.86 -0.11 20.14
C ILE A 10 2.45 0.29 19.72
N SER A 11 2.07 1.53 20.03
CA SER A 11 0.89 2.23 19.50
C SER A 11 1.31 3.13 18.34
N GLY A 12 0.90 2.80 17.11
CA GLY A 12 1.20 3.57 15.90
C GLY A 12 1.58 2.69 14.69
N LEU A 13 1.53 3.27 13.49
CA LEU A 13 1.82 2.65 12.19
C LEU A 13 3.32 2.41 11.91
N THR A 14 4.20 2.61 12.89
CA THR A 14 5.66 2.51 12.70
C THR A 14 6.14 1.07 12.82
N ARG A 15 6.73 0.53 11.74
CA ARG A 15 7.33 -0.83 11.67
C ARG A 15 8.62 -1.01 12.50
N ILE A 16 9.11 0.08 13.10
CA ILE A 16 10.34 0.13 13.89
C ILE A 16 9.95 0.53 15.30
N CYS A 17 10.41 -0.23 16.30
CA CYS A 17 10.17 0.12 17.69
C CYS A 17 10.88 1.44 18.02
N PRO A 18 10.17 2.49 18.46
CA PRO A 18 10.78 3.77 18.81
C PRO A 18 11.70 3.68 20.03
N HIS A 19 11.59 2.60 20.81
CA HIS A 19 12.32 2.43 22.06
C HIS A 19 13.65 1.67 21.92
N CYS A 20 13.78 0.77 20.93
CA CYS A 20 15.01 -0.02 20.76
C CYS A 20 15.51 -0.13 19.32
N GLY A 21 14.82 0.47 18.34
CA GLY A 21 15.19 0.37 16.91
C GLY A 21 14.99 -1.01 16.29
N GLY A 22 14.58 -2.02 17.08
CA GLY A 22 14.26 -3.36 16.59
C GLY A 22 13.00 -3.37 15.70
N ARG A 23 12.97 -4.25 14.70
CA ARG A 23 11.77 -4.45 13.87
C ARG A 23 10.68 -5.09 14.73
N ALA A 24 9.48 -4.50 14.71
CA ALA A 24 8.32 -5.12 15.34
C ALA A 24 7.99 -6.43 14.61
N LEU A 25 7.84 -7.53 15.35
CA LEU A 25 7.28 -8.75 14.77
C LEU A 25 5.82 -8.46 14.43
N ILE A 26 5.49 -8.59 13.14
CA ILE A 26 4.13 -8.84 12.72
C ILE A 26 3.77 -10.19 13.36
N ASP A 27 2.58 -10.30 13.97
CA ASP A 27 2.00 -11.49 14.62
C ASP A 27 1.78 -12.67 13.63
N ASP A 28 2.74 -12.96 12.75
CA ASP A 28 2.70 -14.06 11.79
C ASP A 28 2.83 -15.44 12.47
N GLU A 29 3.30 -15.51 13.73
CA GLU A 29 3.53 -16.77 14.45
C GLU A 29 2.35 -17.22 15.34
N LEU A 30 1.30 -16.39 15.51
CA LEU A 30 0.09 -16.74 16.27
C LEU A 30 -1.11 -17.15 15.38
N GLU A 31 -0.88 -17.46 14.10
CA GLU A 31 -1.93 -17.63 13.07
C GLU A 31 -2.38 -19.08 12.80
N THR A 32 -2.15 -20.04 13.69
CA THR A 32 -2.62 -21.41 13.44
C THR A 32 -4.15 -21.53 13.50
N TRP A 33 -4.84 -20.58 14.15
CA TRP A 33 -6.30 -20.59 14.36
C TRP A 33 -7.04 -19.36 13.83
N SER A 34 -6.34 -18.31 13.37
CA SER A 34 -6.97 -17.09 12.84
C SER A 34 -7.63 -17.30 11.48
N PHE A 35 -7.46 -18.46 10.83
CA PHE A 35 -8.03 -18.79 9.50
C PHE A 35 -9.56 -18.75 9.42
N ILE A 36 -10.24 -18.81 10.57
CA ILE A 36 -11.71 -18.77 10.71
C ILE A 36 -12.21 -17.32 10.77
N ALA A 37 -11.41 -16.39 11.27
CA ALA A 37 -11.81 -14.99 11.37
C ALA A 37 -11.74 -14.30 10.01
N ASP A 38 -12.86 -13.75 9.54
CA ASP A 38 -12.92 -12.91 8.35
C ASP A 38 -12.44 -11.49 8.67
N THR A 39 -11.13 -11.35 8.86
CA THR A 39 -10.51 -10.05 9.10
C THR A 39 -10.66 -9.12 7.89
N ALA A 40 -10.78 -9.67 6.67
CA ALA A 40 -11.03 -8.90 5.47
C ALA A 40 -12.39 -8.18 5.52
N ALA A 41 -13.45 -8.88 5.94
CA ALA A 41 -14.76 -8.25 6.16
C ALA A 41 -14.71 -7.16 7.23
N LYS A 42 -13.97 -7.39 8.33
CA LYS A 42 -13.79 -6.38 9.38
C LYS A 42 -13.10 -5.12 8.87
N HIS A 43 -12.07 -5.25 8.03
CA HIS A 43 -11.39 -4.09 7.42
C HIS A 43 -12.29 -3.33 6.44
N ARG A 44 -13.18 -4.03 5.72
CA ARG A 44 -14.18 -3.38 4.86
C ARG A 44 -15.24 -2.63 5.66
N MET A 45 -15.70 -3.20 6.78
CA MET A 45 -16.68 -2.56 7.65
C MET A 45 -16.13 -1.32 8.36
N ASN A 46 -14.84 -1.32 8.71
CA ASN A 46 -14.16 -0.20 9.37
C ASN A 46 -13.44 0.74 8.39
N MET A 47 -13.84 0.73 7.11
CA MET A 47 -13.22 1.60 6.12
C MET A 47 -13.59 3.06 6.42
N PRO A 48 -12.62 3.96 6.59
CA PRO A 48 -12.90 5.37 6.86
C PRO A 48 -13.53 6.03 5.63
N ASP A 49 -14.42 6.99 5.89
CA ASP A 49 -15.03 7.79 4.83
C ASP A 49 -13.98 8.59 4.06
N ALA A 50 -14.19 8.76 2.76
CA ALA A 50 -13.28 9.51 1.91
C ALA A 50 -13.35 11.01 2.26
N VAL A 51 -12.20 11.60 2.58
CA VAL A 51 -12.07 13.04 2.80
C VAL A 51 -11.96 13.74 1.45
N VAL A 52 -12.81 14.74 1.21
CA VAL A 52 -12.76 15.53 -0.02
C VAL A 52 -11.75 16.67 0.15
N PRO A 53 -10.83 16.87 -0.81
CA PRO A 53 -9.91 18.00 -0.79
C PRO A 53 -10.68 19.31 -1.00
N ASN A 54 -10.28 20.36 -0.30
CA ASN A 54 -10.82 21.70 -0.44
C ASN A 54 -10.57 22.25 -1.84
N THR A 55 -11.45 23.14 -2.30
CA THR A 55 -11.20 23.87 -3.55
C THR A 55 -10.01 24.81 -3.37
N PRO A 56 -9.07 24.86 -4.32
CA PRO A 56 -7.93 25.76 -4.24
C PRO A 56 -8.40 27.21 -4.23
N THR A 57 -7.69 28.06 -3.49
CA THR A 57 -7.90 29.51 -3.46
C THR A 57 -7.50 30.14 -4.80
N ASP A 58 -8.02 31.32 -5.12
CA ASP A 58 -7.65 32.07 -6.31
C ASP A 58 -6.14 32.39 -6.33
N VAL A 59 -5.54 32.28 -7.51
CA VAL A 59 -4.11 32.55 -7.73
C VAL A 59 -3.86 34.06 -7.57
N PRO A 60 -2.82 34.49 -6.82
CA PRO A 60 -2.47 35.90 -6.70
C PRO A 60 -2.22 36.55 -8.07
N ALA A 61 -2.71 37.77 -8.29
CA ALA A 61 -2.56 38.46 -9.57
C ALA A 61 -1.11 38.89 -9.86
N ASP A 62 -0.32 39.15 -8.82
CA ASP A 62 1.07 39.61 -8.96
C ASP A 62 2.06 38.44 -9.08
N LEU A 63 3.03 38.57 -9.99
CA LEU A 63 4.03 37.52 -10.27
C LEU A 63 4.95 37.27 -9.07
N ASN A 64 5.37 38.32 -8.38
CA ASN A 64 6.25 38.16 -7.21
C ASN A 64 5.48 37.48 -6.06
N ALA A 65 4.22 37.88 -5.84
CA ALA A 65 3.33 37.22 -4.90
C ALA A 65 3.06 35.74 -5.25
N GLN A 66 2.99 35.39 -6.55
CA GLN A 66 2.90 34.00 -6.99
C GLN A 66 4.16 33.21 -6.64
N ILE A 67 5.35 33.75 -6.92
CA ILE A 67 6.63 33.07 -6.64
C ILE A 67 6.83 32.89 -5.14
N GLU A 68 6.59 33.93 -4.33
CA GLU A 68 6.66 33.86 -2.87
C GLU A 68 5.66 32.82 -2.31
N GLY A 69 4.43 32.83 -2.83
CA GLY A 69 3.41 31.83 -2.50
C GLY A 69 3.85 30.40 -2.83
N LEU A 70 4.48 30.18 -3.99
CA LEU A 70 4.99 28.87 -4.40
C LEU A 70 6.17 28.40 -3.53
N GLU A 71 7.08 29.30 -3.14
CA GLU A 71 8.19 28.96 -2.24
C GLU A 71 7.69 28.55 -0.86
N ARG A 72 6.69 29.25 -0.32
CA ARG A 72 6.01 28.89 0.93
C ARG A 72 5.35 27.52 0.83
N LEU A 73 4.62 27.25 -0.26
CA LEU A 73 3.99 25.95 -0.49
C LEU A 73 5.03 24.83 -0.63
N LYS A 74 6.13 25.09 -1.35
CA LYS A 74 7.24 24.15 -1.50
C LYS A 74 7.78 23.74 -0.13
N GLU A 75 8.06 24.69 0.76
CA GLU A 75 8.56 24.40 2.10
C GLU A 75 7.57 23.54 2.90
N TYR A 76 6.28 23.93 2.88
CA TYR A 76 5.22 23.22 3.57
C TYR A 76 5.07 21.76 3.11
N PHE A 77 5.03 21.52 1.80
CA PHE A 77 4.89 20.17 1.24
C PHE A 77 6.17 19.35 1.33
N THR A 78 7.35 19.99 1.34
CA THR A 78 8.62 19.30 1.57
C THR A 78 8.67 18.68 2.96
N ARG A 79 8.15 19.37 3.98
CA ARG A 79 8.03 18.84 5.34
C ARG A 79 7.15 17.58 5.42
N HIS A 80 6.17 17.46 4.53
CA HIS A 80 5.22 16.33 4.46
C HIS A 80 5.52 15.38 3.28
N SER A 81 6.72 15.46 2.68
CA SER A 81 7.10 14.68 1.50
C SER A 81 7.02 13.16 1.71
N ASN A 82 7.22 12.70 2.95
CA ASN A 82 7.08 11.29 3.33
C ASN A 82 5.67 10.74 3.01
N LEU A 83 4.60 11.53 3.21
CA LEU A 83 3.23 11.07 2.92
C LEU A 83 3.02 10.80 1.43
N TYR A 84 3.57 11.64 0.56
CA TYR A 84 3.51 11.40 -0.89
C TYR A 84 4.29 10.13 -1.28
N GLN A 85 5.46 9.91 -0.69
CA GLN A 85 6.24 8.67 -0.92
C GLN A 85 5.50 7.42 -0.46
N VAL A 86 4.83 7.48 0.69
CA VAL A 86 4.03 6.35 1.21
C VAL A 86 2.88 6.02 0.27
N VAL A 87 2.18 7.02 -0.26
CA VAL A 87 1.07 6.80 -1.21
C VAL A 87 1.59 6.21 -2.53
N GLU A 88 2.69 6.72 -3.06
CA GLU A 88 3.32 6.21 -4.28
C GLU A 88 3.85 4.78 -4.09
N ASP A 89 4.47 4.46 -2.94
CA ASP A 89 4.91 3.11 -2.61
C ASP A 89 3.72 2.15 -2.53
N LEU A 90 2.62 2.55 -1.88
CA LEU A 90 1.40 1.74 -1.78
C LEU A 90 0.78 1.47 -3.16
N GLU A 91 0.79 2.45 -4.06
CA GLU A 91 0.33 2.29 -5.45
C GLU A 91 1.24 1.32 -6.23
N SER A 92 2.56 1.46 -6.09
CA SER A 92 3.53 0.57 -6.73
C SER A 92 3.39 -0.89 -6.24
N MET A 93 3.14 -1.07 -4.94
CA MET A 93 2.91 -2.38 -4.32
C MET A 93 1.61 -3.03 -4.79
N GLU A 94 0.62 -2.28 -5.25
CA GLU A 94 -0.62 -2.81 -5.83
C GLU A 94 -0.36 -3.45 -7.19
N GLY A 95 0.43 -2.81 -8.05
CA GLY A 95 0.80 -3.31 -9.38
C GLY A 95 1.55 -4.65 -9.36
N GLY A 96 2.29 -4.95 -8.29
CA GLY A 96 3.07 -6.18 -8.16
C GLY A 96 2.29 -7.42 -7.68
N LYS A 97 1.05 -7.27 -7.21
CA LYS A 97 0.31 -8.37 -6.55
C LYS A 97 -0.43 -9.26 -7.55
N ARG A 98 0.16 -10.41 -7.88
CA ARG A 98 -0.53 -11.46 -8.64
C ARG A 98 -1.52 -12.23 -7.77
N ARG A 99 -2.72 -12.47 -8.32
CA ARG A 99 -3.69 -13.39 -7.70
C ARG A 99 -3.12 -14.81 -7.68
N PRO A 100 -3.34 -15.58 -6.60
CA PRO A 100 -2.99 -16.99 -6.59
C PRO A 100 -3.78 -17.70 -7.69
N SER A 101 -3.09 -18.35 -8.63
CA SER A 101 -3.76 -19.09 -9.69
C SER A 101 -3.93 -20.56 -9.30
N ILE A 102 -5.12 -21.09 -9.54
CA ILE A 102 -5.43 -22.50 -9.24
C ILE A 102 -4.59 -23.46 -10.08
N GLY A 103 -4.28 -23.08 -11.33
CA GLY A 103 -3.43 -23.88 -12.23
C GLY A 103 -1.99 -24.03 -11.73
N LEU A 104 -1.35 -22.93 -11.27
CA LEU A 104 -0.01 -23.00 -10.68
C LEU A 104 -0.01 -23.83 -9.39
N TRP A 105 -1.05 -23.71 -8.55
CA TRP A 105 -1.20 -24.51 -7.33
C TRP A 105 -1.49 -26.00 -7.61
N ALA A 106 -2.21 -26.31 -8.69
CA ALA A 106 -2.42 -27.68 -9.14
C ALA A 106 -1.09 -28.30 -9.59
N LEU A 107 -0.30 -27.60 -10.40
CA LEU A 107 1.02 -28.05 -10.82
C LEU A 107 1.98 -28.22 -9.64
N GLY A 108 2.10 -27.20 -8.78
CA GLY A 108 2.97 -27.25 -7.60
C GLY A 108 2.55 -28.31 -6.58
N GLY A 109 1.24 -28.44 -6.32
CA GLY A 109 0.72 -29.48 -5.45
C GLY A 109 0.92 -30.89 -6.01
N GLY A 110 0.86 -31.05 -7.34
CA GLY A 110 1.12 -32.33 -8.00
C GLY A 110 2.59 -32.73 -7.89
N LEU A 111 3.49 -31.75 -8.03
CA LEU A 111 4.93 -31.93 -7.84
C LEU A 111 5.27 -32.30 -6.39
N ALA A 112 4.65 -31.61 -5.43
CA ALA A 112 4.79 -31.91 -4.01
C ALA A 112 4.25 -33.30 -3.65
N ALA A 113 3.08 -33.68 -4.16
CA ALA A 113 2.51 -35.01 -3.97
C ALA A 113 3.40 -36.08 -4.62
N ALA A 114 3.97 -35.83 -5.79
CA ALA A 114 4.87 -36.77 -6.48
C ALA A 114 6.16 -36.99 -5.69
N LEU A 115 6.74 -35.95 -5.09
CA LEU A 115 7.92 -36.06 -4.23
C LEU A 115 7.69 -36.95 -3.01
N ILE A 116 6.47 -36.98 -2.48
CA ILE A 116 6.09 -37.82 -1.34
C ILE A 116 5.72 -39.24 -1.81
N TYR A 117 4.99 -39.35 -2.91
CA TYR A 117 4.38 -40.60 -3.37
C TYR A 117 5.38 -41.51 -4.10
N LEU A 118 6.26 -40.96 -4.95
CA LEU A 118 7.26 -41.74 -5.69
C LEU A 118 8.19 -42.58 -4.78
N PRO A 119 8.78 -42.04 -3.69
CA PRO A 119 9.64 -42.84 -2.81
C PRO A 119 8.87 -43.85 -1.95
N LEU A 120 7.58 -43.61 -1.67
CA LEU A 120 6.73 -44.57 -0.95
C LEU A 120 6.24 -45.71 -1.84
N SER A 121 6.26 -45.52 -3.16
CA SER A 121 5.70 -46.46 -4.14
C SER A 121 6.24 -47.89 -4.07
N PRO A 122 7.53 -48.16 -3.77
CA PRO A 122 8.05 -49.53 -3.69
C PRO A 122 7.54 -50.29 -2.45
N PHE A 123 7.04 -49.58 -1.45
CA PHE A 123 6.61 -50.13 -0.16
C PHE A 123 5.09 -50.35 -0.08
N LEU A 124 4.32 -49.92 -1.08
CA LEU A 124 2.87 -50.05 -1.13
C LEU A 124 2.46 -51.28 -1.97
N PRO A 125 1.83 -52.30 -1.37
CA PRO A 125 1.56 -53.60 -2.00
C PRO A 125 0.55 -53.53 -3.16
N HIS A 126 -0.25 -52.47 -3.22
CA HIS A 126 -1.13 -52.16 -4.34
C HIS A 126 -0.83 -50.74 -4.80
N PHE A 127 -0.33 -50.60 -6.02
CA PHE A 127 0.00 -49.32 -6.64
C PHE A 127 -1.30 -48.59 -7.01
N VAL A 128 -1.98 -48.01 -6.02
CA VAL A 128 -3.30 -47.38 -6.22
C VAL A 128 -3.12 -45.89 -6.46
N TRP A 129 -3.15 -45.50 -7.73
CA TRP A 129 -3.15 -44.11 -8.18
C TRP A 129 -4.17 -43.21 -7.47
N THR A 130 -5.26 -43.77 -6.94
CA THR A 130 -6.28 -43.01 -6.20
C THR A 130 -5.70 -42.30 -4.97
N TYR A 131 -4.74 -42.90 -4.25
CA TYR A 131 -4.10 -42.25 -3.10
C TYR A 131 -3.28 -41.04 -3.52
N PHE A 132 -2.59 -41.12 -4.66
CA PHE A 132 -1.88 -39.98 -5.23
C PHE A 132 -2.85 -38.83 -5.55
N PHE A 133 -3.96 -39.11 -6.24
CA PHE A 133 -4.95 -38.08 -6.57
C PHE A 133 -5.63 -37.49 -5.33
N VAL A 134 -5.87 -38.29 -4.27
CA VAL A 134 -6.43 -37.81 -3.00
C VAL A 134 -5.45 -36.89 -2.27
N VAL A 135 -4.18 -37.30 -2.15
CA VAL A 135 -3.14 -36.46 -1.51
C VAL A 135 -2.91 -35.19 -2.32
N TRP A 136 -2.81 -35.30 -3.65
CA TRP A 136 -2.67 -34.16 -4.54
C TRP A 136 -3.85 -33.19 -4.40
N GLY A 137 -5.08 -33.69 -4.49
CA GLY A 137 -6.29 -32.90 -4.33
C GLY A 137 -6.34 -32.19 -2.98
N ALA A 138 -6.02 -32.88 -1.88
CA ALA A 138 -5.99 -32.31 -0.54
C ALA A 138 -4.92 -31.20 -0.39
N VAL A 139 -3.67 -31.45 -0.83
CA VAL A 139 -2.58 -30.48 -0.77
C VAL A 139 -2.87 -29.25 -1.63
N THR A 140 -3.35 -29.46 -2.86
CA THR A 140 -3.69 -28.36 -3.77
C THR A 140 -4.86 -27.53 -3.24
N THR A 141 -5.95 -28.15 -2.78
CA THR A 141 -7.13 -27.40 -2.28
C THR A 141 -6.83 -26.66 -1.00
N VAL A 142 -6.21 -27.30 0.00
CA VAL A 142 -5.85 -26.64 1.27
C VAL A 142 -4.83 -25.52 1.03
N GLY A 143 -3.80 -25.77 0.23
CA GLY A 143 -2.79 -24.77 -0.12
C GLY A 143 -3.38 -23.58 -0.86
N TYR A 144 -4.22 -23.84 -1.87
CA TYR A 144 -4.92 -22.80 -2.63
C TYR A 144 -5.86 -21.98 -1.75
N LEU A 145 -6.71 -22.60 -0.92
CA LEU A 145 -7.64 -21.89 -0.05
C LEU A 145 -6.90 -21.01 0.97
N ARG A 146 -5.80 -21.53 1.55
CA ARG A 146 -4.97 -20.74 2.48
C ARG A 146 -4.33 -19.54 1.78
N ALA A 147 -3.77 -19.75 0.58
CA ALA A 147 -3.18 -18.67 -0.21
C ALA A 147 -4.21 -17.64 -0.66
N ALA A 148 -5.39 -18.07 -1.10
CA ALA A 148 -6.49 -17.22 -1.53
C ALA A 148 -6.98 -16.34 -0.37
N ARG A 149 -7.24 -16.92 0.81
CA ARG A 149 -7.66 -16.14 1.99
C ARG A 149 -6.57 -15.17 2.44
N LYS A 150 -5.30 -15.59 2.45
CA LYS A 150 -4.18 -14.70 2.78
C LYS A 150 -4.08 -13.54 1.79
N TYR A 151 -4.30 -13.80 0.50
CA TYR A 151 -4.35 -12.77 -0.52
C TYR A 151 -5.51 -11.79 -0.28
N GLU A 152 -6.72 -12.27 0.00
CA GLU A 152 -7.88 -11.41 0.25
C GLU A 152 -7.72 -10.54 1.50
N ARG A 153 -7.16 -11.10 2.59
CA ARG A 153 -6.84 -10.34 3.81
C ARG A 153 -5.86 -9.22 3.52
N ARG A 154 -4.73 -9.55 2.90
CA ARG A 154 -3.72 -8.55 2.53
C ARG A 154 -4.31 -7.51 1.58
N LYS A 155 -5.17 -7.91 0.64
CA LYS A 155 -5.83 -6.96 -0.26
C LYS A 155 -6.70 -5.97 0.54
N ALA A 156 -7.55 -6.46 1.44
CA ALA A 156 -8.40 -5.61 2.27
C ALA A 156 -7.60 -4.70 3.21
N GLU A 157 -6.52 -5.19 3.81
CA GLU A 157 -5.59 -4.39 4.62
C GLU A 157 -4.94 -3.27 3.79
N HIS A 158 -4.49 -3.57 2.58
CA HIS A 158 -3.90 -2.56 1.70
C HIS A 158 -4.91 -1.51 1.25
N GLU A 159 -6.14 -1.91 0.91
CA GLU A 159 -7.20 -0.95 0.56
C GLU A 159 -7.48 0.01 1.73
N LEU A 160 -7.48 -0.50 2.97
CA LEU A 160 -7.63 0.32 4.17
C LEU A 160 -6.44 1.26 4.38
N PHE A 161 -5.20 0.77 4.27
CA PHE A 161 -4.02 1.63 4.41
C PHE A 161 -3.94 2.70 3.33
N ARG A 162 -4.32 2.36 2.08
CA ARG A 162 -4.41 3.32 0.98
C ARG A 162 -5.41 4.42 1.32
N ARG A 163 -6.63 4.06 1.78
CA ARG A 163 -7.64 5.04 2.17
C ARG A 163 -7.19 5.94 3.33
N LEU A 164 -6.53 5.38 4.34
CA LEU A 164 -5.99 6.18 5.43
C LEU A 164 -4.93 7.18 4.94
N ALA A 165 -4.01 6.75 4.08
CA ALA A 165 -2.95 7.61 3.56
C ALA A 165 -3.51 8.71 2.63
N GLU A 166 -4.47 8.38 1.76
CA GLU A 166 -5.20 9.36 0.93
C GLU A 166 -5.95 10.39 1.79
N ASN A 167 -6.62 9.93 2.84
CA ASN A 167 -7.34 10.81 3.77
C ASN A 167 -6.38 11.72 4.54
N GLU A 168 -5.24 11.19 5.00
CA GLU A 168 -4.22 11.97 5.68
C GLU A 168 -3.61 13.03 4.76
N LEU A 169 -3.38 12.70 3.48
CA LEU A 169 -3.00 13.68 2.46
C LEU A 169 -4.06 14.77 2.27
N CYS A 170 -5.34 14.40 2.20
CA CYS A 170 -6.43 15.37 2.05
C CYS A 170 -6.57 16.27 3.28
N VAL A 171 -6.43 15.72 4.49
CA VAL A 171 -6.46 16.49 5.75
C VAL A 171 -5.27 17.46 5.80
N MET A 172 -4.07 16.99 5.46
CA MET A 172 -2.87 17.83 5.37
C MET A 172 -3.07 18.96 4.34
N TYR A 173 -3.56 18.64 3.14
CA TYR A 173 -3.88 19.63 2.12
C TYR A 173 -4.92 20.65 2.59
N ASN A 174 -5.99 20.20 3.24
CA ASN A 174 -7.04 21.05 3.77
C ASN A 174 -6.56 21.96 4.91
N SER A 175 -5.47 21.58 5.59
CA SER A 175 -4.83 22.39 6.63
C SER A 175 -3.84 23.43 6.08
N CYS A 176 -3.57 23.42 4.78
CA CYS A 176 -2.66 24.35 4.14
C CYS A 176 -3.32 25.74 4.00
N PRO A 177 -2.73 26.81 4.59
CA PRO A 177 -3.30 28.15 4.47
C PRO A 177 -3.07 28.71 3.07
N ASP A 178 -4.10 29.32 2.47
CA ASP A 178 -4.06 29.97 1.16
C ASP A 178 -3.43 29.10 0.06
N CYS A 179 -3.87 27.84 -0.01
CA CYS A 179 -3.39 26.91 -1.03
C CYS A 179 -4.10 27.18 -2.36
N PHE A 180 -3.40 27.77 -3.31
CA PHE A 180 -3.90 28.04 -4.66
C PHE A 180 -3.55 26.93 -5.67
N LEU A 181 -2.75 25.92 -5.27
CA LEU A 181 -2.43 24.77 -6.11
C LEU A 181 -3.39 23.62 -5.85
N PRO A 182 -3.91 22.95 -6.90
CA PRO A 182 -4.66 21.71 -6.73
C PRO A 182 -3.76 20.57 -6.22
N LEU A 183 -4.32 19.63 -5.46
CA LEU A 183 -3.59 18.51 -4.82
C LEU A 183 -2.70 17.68 -5.79
N ALA A 184 -3.08 17.57 -7.06
CA ALA A 184 -2.25 16.86 -8.04
C ALA A 184 -0.89 17.55 -8.33
N TRP A 185 -0.78 18.85 -8.04
CA TRP A 185 0.39 19.68 -8.36
C TRP A 185 1.22 20.07 -7.13
N THR A 186 0.86 19.58 -5.94
CA THR A 186 1.51 19.91 -4.67
C THR A 186 2.78 19.10 -4.38
N MET A 187 3.14 18.15 -5.26
CA MET A 187 4.39 17.41 -5.13
C MET A 187 5.61 18.36 -5.24
N PRO A 188 6.57 18.33 -4.29
CA PRO A 188 7.74 19.22 -4.28
C PRO A 188 8.52 19.35 -5.61
N PRO A 189 8.80 18.26 -6.36
CA PRO A 189 9.47 18.39 -7.66
C PRO A 189 8.65 19.18 -8.69
N ARG A 190 7.32 19.05 -8.67
CA ARG A 190 6.43 19.80 -9.57
C ARG A 190 6.41 21.29 -9.21
N ILE A 191 6.32 21.62 -7.93
CA ILE A 191 6.36 23.03 -7.48
C ILE A 191 7.68 23.69 -7.89
N THR A 192 8.80 22.98 -7.74
CA THR A 192 10.11 23.51 -8.15
C THR A 192 10.14 23.82 -9.65
N ARG A 193 9.59 22.93 -10.48
CA ARG A 193 9.47 23.15 -11.92
C ARG A 193 8.60 24.36 -12.28
N ILE A 194 7.50 24.59 -11.57
CA ILE A 194 6.64 25.77 -11.76
C ILE A 194 7.41 27.05 -11.43
N ILE A 195 8.12 27.07 -10.29
CA ILE A 195 8.94 28.21 -9.86
C ILE A 195 9.99 28.53 -10.93
N ASP A 196 10.69 27.52 -11.43
CA ASP A 196 11.73 27.68 -12.45
C ASP A 196 11.15 28.21 -13.77
N ALA A 197 10.01 27.68 -14.21
CA ALA A 197 9.32 28.14 -15.43
C ALA A 197 8.88 29.61 -15.35
N LEU A 198 8.39 30.05 -14.19
CA LEU A 198 8.02 31.46 -13.97
C LEU A 198 9.24 32.37 -13.95
N ARG A 199 10.35 31.93 -13.31
CA ARG A 199 11.60 32.70 -13.26
C ARG A 199 12.29 32.83 -14.61
N MET A 200 12.21 31.80 -15.42
CA MET A 200 12.78 31.79 -16.77
C MET A 200 11.88 32.49 -17.81
N GLY A 201 10.67 32.89 -17.42
CA GLY A 201 9.70 33.53 -18.32
C GLY A 201 9.07 32.56 -19.33
N GLU A 202 9.10 31.26 -19.08
CA GLU A 202 8.45 30.24 -19.92
C GLU A 202 6.92 30.24 -19.73
N ALA A 203 6.46 30.70 -18.57
CA ALA A 203 5.05 30.94 -18.25
C ALA A 203 4.87 32.32 -17.60
N TYR A 204 3.76 32.98 -17.89
CA TYR A 204 3.43 34.30 -17.34
C TYR A 204 2.59 34.21 -16.06
N SER A 205 2.02 33.04 -15.76
CA SER A 205 1.25 32.79 -14.53
C SER A 205 1.22 31.30 -14.18
N VAL A 206 0.96 30.99 -12.90
CA VAL A 206 0.72 29.61 -12.44
C VAL A 206 -0.47 28.98 -13.17
N GLN A 207 -1.54 29.74 -13.40
CA GLN A 207 -2.74 29.24 -14.05
C GLN A 207 -2.47 28.81 -15.50
N GLU A 208 -1.69 29.61 -16.24
CA GLU A 208 -1.25 29.26 -17.59
C GLU A 208 -0.43 27.96 -17.60
N PHE A 209 0.47 27.80 -16.63
CA PHE A 209 1.27 26.58 -16.49
C PHE A 209 0.39 25.35 -16.22
N LEU A 210 -0.58 25.46 -15.30
CA LEU A 210 -1.51 24.39 -14.96
C LEU A 210 -2.38 23.96 -16.15
N VAL A 211 -2.83 24.92 -16.98
CA VAL A 211 -3.63 24.65 -18.19
C VAL A 211 -2.79 23.96 -19.27
N ARG A 212 -1.50 24.30 -19.40
CA ARG A 212 -0.60 23.64 -20.35
C ARG A 212 -0.29 22.19 -19.97
N GLY A 213 -0.38 21.83 -18.68
CA GLY A 213 -0.21 20.46 -18.21
C GLY A 213 1.19 19.87 -18.44
N VAL A 214 2.22 20.73 -18.54
CA VAL A 214 3.60 20.35 -18.89
C VAL A 214 4.43 19.90 -17.70
#